data_AF-A0A4Y3HYS3-F1
#
_entry.id   AF-A0A4Y3HYS3-F1
#
_cell.length_a   1.000
_cell.length_b   1.000
_cell.length_c   1.000
_cell.angle_alpha   90.00
_cell.angle_beta   90.00
_cell.angle_gamma   90.00
#
_symmetry.space_group_name_H-M   'P 1'
#
loop_
_entity.id
_entity.type
_entity.pdbx_description
1 polymer ?
#
loop_
_entity_poly.entity_id
_entity_poly.type
_entity_poly.pdbx_seq_one_letter_code
_entity_poly.pdbx_strand_id
1 'polypeptide(L)' 'MEKYLKSIQESIYRTRMDWVALLVKGYGVQHSHLWKQLGYASEEQLQGELKIAAMELPTVSTVSDKFEQD' A
#
# COMPACT_ATOMS: atom_id res chain seq x y z
N MET A 1 -9.43 -27.27 2.99
CA MET A 1 -8.96 -26.45 1.85
C MET A 1 -9.34 -24.98 1.99
N GLU A 2 -10.58 -24.63 2.32
CA GLU A 2 -11.05 -23.24 2.49
C GLU A 2 -10.23 -22.35 3.44
N LYS A 3 -9.85 -22.87 4.62
CA LYS A 3 -9.07 -22.10 5.61
C LYS A 3 -7.71 -21.64 5.06
N TYR A 4 -7.09 -22.45 4.21
CA TYR A 4 -5.80 -22.12 3.59
C TYR A 4 -5.97 -21.05 2.50
N LEU A 5 -7.05 -21.13 1.73
CA LEU A 5 -7.37 -20.13 0.70
C LEU A 5 -7.54 -18.73 1.31
N LYS A 6 -8.27 -18.63 2.42
CA LYS A 6 -8.50 -17.37 3.12
C LYS A 6 -7.19 -16.77 3.65
N SER A 7 -6.34 -17.59 4.28
CA SER A 7 -5.03 -17.15 4.77
C SER A 7 -4.12 -16.61 3.65
N ILE A 8 -4.12 -17.28 2.50
CA ILE A 8 -3.36 -16.85 1.32
C ILE A 8 -3.89 -15.52 0.79
N GLN A 9 -5.21 -15.35 0.68
CA GLN A 9 -5.83 -14.10 0.25
C GLN A 9 -5.47 -12.94 1.17
N GLU A 10 -5.53 -13.14 2.48
CA GLU A 10 -5.14 -12.13 3.47
C GLU A 10 -3.65 -11.79 3.39
N SER A 11 -2.79 -12.77 3.10
CA SER A 11 -1.35 -12.52 2.92
C SER A 11 -1.08 -11.71 1.66
N ILE A 12 -1.74 -12.03 0.54
CA ILE A 12 -1.62 -11.28 -0.72
C ILE A 12 -2.08 -9.83 -0.52
N TYR A 13 -3.21 -9.65 0.17
CA TYR A 13 -3.75 -8.32 0.47
C TYR A 13 -2.78 -7.50 1.33
N ARG A 14 -2.25 -8.07 2.43
CA ARG A 14 -1.27 -7.38 3.28
C ARG A 14 -0.03 -6.95 2.50
N THR A 15 0.55 -7.85 1.70
CA THR A 15 1.70 -7.52 0.86
C THR A 15 1.39 -6.35 -0.09
N ARG A 16 0.21 -6.34 -0.73
CA ARG A 16 -0.22 -5.22 -1.59
C ARG A 16 -0.26 -3.90 -0.82
N MET A 17 -0.85 -3.90 0.37
CA MET A 17 -0.95 -2.71 1.20
C MET A 17 0.42 -2.17 1.65
N ASP A 18 1.36 -3.06 2.00
CA ASP A 18 2.73 -2.65 2.36
C ASP A 18 3.42 -1.94 1.19
N TRP A 19 3.31 -2.49 -0.02
CA TRP A 19 3.88 -1.87 -1.23
C TRP A 19 3.20 -0.54 -1.59
N VAL A 20 1.87 -0.47 -1.48
CA VAL A 20 1.10 0.77 -1.68
C VAL A 20 1.56 1.85 -0.70
N ALA A 21 1.74 1.50 0.58
CA ALA A 21 2.23 2.44 1.59
C ALA A 21 3.66 2.94 1.29
N LEU A 22 4.56 2.04 0.86
CA LEU A 22 5.92 2.40 0.47
C LEU A 22 5.95 3.37 -0.72
N LEU A 23 5.08 3.14 -1.71
CA LEU A 23 4.94 4.02 -2.87
C LEU A 23 4.41 5.41 -2.49
N VAL A 24 3.32 5.46 -1.71
CA VAL A 24 2.70 6.74 -1.34
C VAL A 24 3.60 7.57 -0.45
N LYS A 25 4.36 6.95 0.46
CA LYS A 25 5.29 7.66 1.36
C LYS A 25 6.61 8.06 0.69
N GLY A 26 6.80 7.75 -0.59
CA GLY A 26 7.93 8.26 -1.36
C GLY A 26 9.26 7.61 -1.04
N TYR A 27 9.27 6.33 -0.62
CA TYR A 27 10.49 5.57 -0.29
C TYR A 27 11.37 5.22 -1.52
N GLY A 28 11.23 5.94 -2.64
CA GLY A 28 12.06 5.75 -3.84
C GLY A 28 11.88 4.40 -4.54
N VAL A 29 10.75 3.73 -4.35
CA VAL A 29 10.44 2.44 -4.98
C VAL A 29 10.17 2.64 -6.48
N GLN A 30 10.87 1.88 -7.33
CA GLN A 30 10.57 1.84 -8.76
C GLN A 30 9.20 1.19 -8.98
N HIS A 31 8.27 1.92 -9.59
CA HIS A 31 6.88 1.49 -9.76
C HIS A 31 6.56 0.95 -11.17
N SER A 32 7.53 0.93 -12.09
CA SER A 32 7.29 0.41 -13.44
C SER A 32 6.95 -1.09 -13.37
N HIS A 33 5.80 -1.47 -13.92
CA HIS A 33 5.29 -2.86 -13.91
C HIS A 33 4.95 -3.45 -12.53
N LEU A 34 4.98 -2.67 -11.45
CA LEU A 34 4.68 -3.17 -10.11
C LEU A 34 3.28 -3.80 -10.02
N TRP A 35 2.32 -3.25 -10.78
CA TRP A 35 0.97 -3.79 -10.84
C TRP A 35 0.95 -5.27 -11.27
N LYS A 36 1.82 -5.68 -12.21
CA LYS A 36 1.96 -7.08 -12.63
C LYS A 36 2.55 -7.94 -11.52
N GLN A 37 3.59 -7.44 -10.85
CA GLN A 37 4.27 -8.16 -9.77
C GLN A 37 3.36 -8.40 -8.56
N LEU A 38 2.47 -7.47 -8.27
CA LEU A 38 1.50 -7.57 -7.18
C LEU A 38 0.20 -8.29 -7.59
N GLY A 39 0.08 -8.70 -8.85
CA GLY A 39 -1.07 -9.44 -9.37
C GLY A 39 -2.34 -8.60 -9.53
N TYR A 40 -2.21 -7.30 -9.78
CA TYR A 40 -3.33 -6.46 -10.20
C TYR A 40 -3.75 -6.85 -11.62
N ALA A 41 -5.03 -6.66 -11.92
CA ALA A 41 -5.58 -6.94 -13.24
C ALA A 41 -5.11 -5.90 -14.28
N SER A 42 -4.85 -4.66 -13.85
CA SER A 42 -4.35 -3.59 -14.69
C SER A 42 -3.58 -2.54 -13.89
N GLU A 43 -2.92 -1.62 -14.60
CA GLU A 43 -2.20 -0.52 -13.98
C GLU A 43 -3.15 0.49 -13.33
N GLU A 44 -4.32 0.72 -13.94
CA GLU A 44 -5.35 1.62 -13.44
C GLU A 44 -5.89 1.16 -12.09
N GLN A 45 -5.97 -0.15 -11.86
CA GLN A 45 -6.37 -0.71 -10.57
C GLN A 45 -5.38 -0.33 -9.46
N LEU A 46 -4.07 -0.48 -9.72
CA LEU A 46 -3.03 -0.05 -8.78
C LEU A 46 -3.09 1.48 -8.57
N GLN A 47 -3.26 2.27 -9.62
CA GLN A 47 -3.37 3.73 -9.52
C GLN A 47 -4.58 4.17 -8.68
N GLY A 48 -5.71 3.49 -8.80
CA GLY A 48 -6.90 3.73 -7.98
C GLY A 48 -6.63 3.49 -6.49
N GLU A 49 -6.00 2.37 -6.15
CA GLU A 49 -5.62 2.07 -4.76
C GLU A 49 -4.57 3.05 -4.21
N LEU A 50 -3.59 3.45 -5.02
CA LEU A 50 -2.61 4.47 -4.63
C LEU A 50 -3.27 5.82 -4.33
N LYS A 51 -4.28 6.22 -5.13
CA LYS A 51 -5.03 7.46 -4.92
C LYS A 51 -5.83 7.41 -3.62
N ILE A 52 -6.49 6.29 -3.33
CA ILE A 52 -7.23 6.08 -2.08
C ILE A 52 -6.26 6.11 -0.89
N ALA A 53 -5.17 5.35 -0.95
CA ALA A 53 -4.16 5.31 0.10
C ALA A 53 -3.51 6.68 0.34
N ALA A 54 -3.28 7.47 -0.71
CA ALA A 54 -2.80 8.85 -0.58
C ALA A 54 -3.79 9.79 0.12
N MET A 55 -5.10 9.53 0.01
CA MET A 55 -6.15 10.28 0.70
C MET A 55 -6.31 9.86 2.17
N GLU A 56 -6.05 8.59 2.48
CA GLU A 56 -6.26 8.02 3.83
C GLU A 56 -5.01 8.05 4.72
N LEU A 57 -3.81 8.16 4.15
CA LEU A 57 -2.58 8.15 4.92
C LEU A 57 -2.40 9.50 5.64
N PRO A 58 -2.21 9.53 6.98
CA PRO A 58 -1.87 10.76 7.68
C PRO A 58 -0.59 11.32 7.06
N THR A 59 -0.67 12.53 6.50
CA THR A 59 0.49 13.25 5.98
C THR A 59 1.49 13.43 7.11
N VAL A 60 2.80 13.33 6.82
CA VAL A 60 3.87 13.41 7.84
C VAL A 60 3.76 14.69 8.69
N SER A 61 3.13 15.74 8.15
CA SER A 61 2.75 16.97 8.86
C SER A 61 1.85 16.76 10.08
N THR A 62 1.16 15.62 10.23
CA THR A 62 0.32 15.30 11.40
C THR A 62 1.02 14.44 12.46
N VAL A 63 2.22 13.95 12.19
CA VAL A 63 3.01 13.15 13.15
C VAL A 63 4.03 14.02 13.88
N SER A 64 4.43 15.16 13.31
CA SER A 64 5.36 16.10 13.96
C SER A 64 4.81 16.71 15.25
N ASP A 65 3.49 16.94 15.34
CA ASP A 65 2.88 17.56 16.53
C ASP A 65 2.80 16.64 17.76
N LYS A 66 3.12 15.35 17.62
CA LYS A 66 3.02 14.36 18.71
C LYS A 66 4.35 13.83 19.22
N PHE A 67 5.47 14.22 18.62
CA PHE A 67 6.81 13.78 19.05
C PHE A 67 7.62 14.87 19.76
N GLU A 68 7.08 16.07 19.95
CA GLU A 68 7.71 17.15 20.74
C GLU A 68 7.17 17.28 22.18
N GLN A 69 6.36 16.32 22.65
CA GLN A 69 5.92 16.26 24.05
C GLN A 69 6.30 14.91 24.67
N ASP A 70 7.61 14.69 24.86
CA ASP A 70 8.17 13.81 25.88
C ASP A 70 9.51 14.38 26.37
#